data_AF-A0AAV7XVG9-F1
#
_entry.id   AF-A0AAV7XVG9-F1
#
_cell.length_a   1.000
_cell.length_b   1.000
_cell.length_c   1.000
_cell.angle_alpha   90.00
_cell.angle_beta   90.00
_cell.angle_gamma   90.00
#
_symmetry.space_group_name_H-M   'P 1'
#
loop_
_entity.id
_entity.type
_entity.pdbx_description
1 polymer ?
#
loop_
_entity_poly.entity_id
_entity_poly.type
_entity_poly.pdbx_seq_one_letter_code
_entity_poly.pdbx_strand_id
1 'polypeptide(L)'
;MRPVTVFAPTNMAFQEFPSNAQDESLVLYHITNQPMKLEALNQPIVYSQMEGNPPLWVTRRRDQLVNQDDIFINNAMVDKKSSDYTGKNGKGQVQVLHKINEVLQPLRLKETTDSLYNPNAAQLIQNSIQFDLGPHTIRSFFDAVNKRKLLDSFGKEGRYTFFVPIDSSYKHFEDVDKTVIEGHIIPSHVLFTEPTPAEKPFATVAFSDSMQVTIAFTSEGRKHKTRVKSNTVIGDEKHGSGIVLAEIVKANIPVRNGVVHLIDRPLMVIDNTVQEFVESALFQDREDGPLFEFQKVLSTKVDSGFLKGLGEMKNFTLFAPSNEAWRNPAARAALSNRTLLNEVIRLHIVDQRLPLEHIKSKSHQHHQVRHQTGHARGHHHHQLFQVRSMSDPKSLYFNVMVSGSNHTLTVEGGGVNATVIQPDIAATNGIIHIIDRVLGIASHTVKEKLATDPIMEKTFRLGEEGFNERLKDNNSRFTFFVPRDAAWHNMENRYPSAIKKLFMPRFRYHAHQILERHLVVANTAYTMMDIKRMTHSGPVTLHTVRDKLELQLQEKANGYYLKWQNEEILVHRADVECTNGIIHVLDGVFLKDSDVRVTAGGSTVIPSSLQAVILLVTPLLSKWLFG
;
A
#
# COMPACT_ATOMS: atom_id res chain seq x y z
N MET A 1 -25.97 47.86 -15.03
CA MET A 1 -25.43 46.70 -14.27
C MET A 1 -25.03 47.18 -12.89
N ARG A 2 -25.19 46.35 -11.86
CA ARG A 2 -24.60 46.55 -10.53
C ARG A 2 -23.11 46.18 -10.58
N PRO A 3 -22.29 46.49 -9.57
CA PRO A 3 -20.92 46.00 -9.52
C PRO A 3 -20.88 44.49 -9.24
N VAL A 4 -20.11 43.73 -10.05
CA VAL A 4 -20.09 42.26 -10.00
C VAL A 4 -18.68 41.69 -10.08
N THR A 5 -18.53 40.43 -9.69
CA THR A 5 -17.40 39.57 -10.06
C THR A 5 -17.87 38.53 -11.05
N VAL A 6 -17.14 38.34 -12.15
CA VAL A 6 -17.40 37.31 -13.15
C VAL A 6 -16.32 36.24 -13.03
N PHE A 7 -16.73 35.00 -12.82
CA PHE A 7 -15.85 33.83 -12.94
C PHE A 7 -15.97 33.29 -14.36
N ALA A 8 -15.04 33.66 -15.24
CA ALA A 8 -15.10 33.32 -16.65
C ALA A 8 -14.39 31.98 -16.93
N PRO A 9 -15.10 30.94 -17.40
CA PRO A 9 -14.46 29.69 -17.80
C PRO A 9 -13.52 29.90 -18.99
N THR A 10 -12.42 29.18 -19.03
CA THR A 10 -11.50 29.19 -20.18
C THR A 10 -12.14 28.52 -21.41
N ASN A 11 -11.58 28.79 -22.60
CA ASN A 11 -12.02 28.11 -23.83
C ASN A 11 -11.89 26.58 -23.73
N MET A 12 -10.85 26.09 -23.05
CA MET A 12 -10.64 24.66 -22.80
C MET A 12 -11.77 24.09 -21.93
N ALA A 13 -12.16 24.81 -20.86
CA ALA A 13 -13.30 24.43 -20.02
C ALA A 13 -14.60 24.30 -20.82
N PHE A 14 -14.87 25.20 -21.77
CA PHE A 14 -16.04 25.12 -22.63
C PHE A 14 -15.97 23.99 -23.66
N GLN A 15 -14.78 23.64 -24.16
CA GLN A 15 -14.60 22.52 -25.08
C GLN A 15 -14.86 21.17 -24.41
N GLU A 16 -14.54 21.06 -23.11
CA GLU A 16 -14.81 19.87 -22.30
C GLU A 16 -16.27 19.82 -21.79
N PHE A 17 -17.00 20.94 -21.87
CA PHE A 17 -18.37 21.05 -21.38
C PHE A 17 -19.40 20.53 -22.41
N PRO A 18 -20.35 19.66 -22.02
CA PRO A 18 -21.34 19.11 -22.95
C PRO A 18 -22.20 20.19 -23.62
N SER A 19 -22.28 20.17 -24.95
CA SER A 19 -23.00 21.18 -25.75
C SER A 19 -24.50 21.27 -25.45
N ASN A 20 -25.12 20.16 -25.02
CA ASN A 20 -26.53 20.07 -24.66
C ASN A 20 -26.86 20.65 -23.27
N ALA A 21 -25.85 21.09 -22.52
CA ALA A 21 -25.99 21.65 -21.18
C ALA A 21 -25.86 23.18 -21.15
N GLN A 22 -25.92 23.88 -22.29
CA GLN A 22 -25.79 25.34 -22.35
C GLN A 22 -27.17 26.02 -22.26
N ASP A 23 -27.33 26.93 -21.30
CA ASP A 23 -28.53 27.76 -21.11
C ASP A 23 -28.13 29.14 -20.57
N GLU A 24 -28.91 30.18 -20.82
CA GLU A 24 -28.66 31.56 -20.37
C GLU A 24 -28.58 31.67 -18.84
N SER A 25 -29.30 30.80 -18.11
CA SER A 25 -29.24 30.72 -16.64
C SER A 25 -27.83 30.39 -16.12
N LEU A 26 -27.00 29.72 -16.93
CA LEU A 26 -25.63 29.37 -16.60
C LEU A 26 -24.75 30.62 -16.45
N VAL A 27 -24.97 31.65 -17.27
CA VAL A 27 -24.18 32.88 -17.23
C VAL A 27 -24.36 33.58 -15.89
N LEU A 28 -25.61 33.65 -15.40
CA LEU A 28 -25.91 34.27 -14.10
C LEU A 28 -25.30 33.50 -12.93
N TYR A 29 -25.10 32.18 -13.05
CA TYR A 29 -24.43 31.38 -12.03
C TYR A 29 -22.93 31.72 -11.91
N HIS A 30 -22.31 32.22 -12.98
CA HIS A 30 -20.90 32.64 -13.01
C HIS A 30 -20.68 34.08 -12.54
N ILE A 31 -21.73 34.83 -12.26
CA ILE A 31 -21.67 36.25 -11.88
C ILE A 31 -22.11 36.40 -10.43
N THR A 32 -21.38 37.15 -9.62
CA THR A 32 -21.73 37.43 -8.22
C THR A 32 -22.36 38.82 -8.05
N ASN A 33 -22.92 39.09 -6.88
CA ASN A 33 -23.55 40.37 -6.55
C ASN A 33 -22.58 41.49 -6.09
N GLN A 34 -21.27 41.24 -6.03
CA GLN A 34 -20.27 42.19 -5.54
C GLN A 34 -18.94 42.08 -6.31
N PRO A 35 -18.19 43.18 -6.50
CA PRO A 35 -16.87 43.15 -7.12
C PRO A 35 -15.82 42.73 -6.07
N MET A 36 -15.13 41.62 -6.33
CA MET A 36 -14.20 40.99 -5.38
C MET A 36 -12.93 40.60 -6.13
N LYS A 37 -11.80 41.15 -5.71
CA LYS A 37 -10.48 40.65 -6.10
C LYS A 37 -10.17 39.33 -5.39
N LEU A 38 -9.15 38.60 -5.84
CA LEU A 38 -8.74 37.34 -5.23
C LEU A 38 -8.45 37.49 -3.73
N GLU A 39 -7.85 38.60 -3.31
CA GLU A 39 -7.59 38.90 -1.89
C GLU A 39 -8.87 39.03 -1.05
N ALA A 40 -9.99 39.42 -1.66
CA ALA A 40 -11.28 39.57 -1.00
C ALA A 40 -12.07 38.24 -0.93
N LEU A 41 -11.68 37.21 -1.70
CA LEU A 41 -12.26 35.86 -1.67
C LEU A 41 -11.77 35.04 -0.46
N ASN A 42 -11.88 35.62 0.74
CA ASN A 42 -11.56 34.95 2.01
C ASN A 42 -12.80 34.36 2.69
N GLN A 43 -13.99 34.76 2.24
CA GLN A 43 -15.25 34.20 2.73
C GLN A 43 -15.47 32.83 2.10
N PRO A 44 -16.02 31.85 2.84
CA PRO A 44 -16.23 30.48 2.33
C PRO A 44 -17.36 30.38 1.30
N ILE A 45 -18.19 31.41 1.17
CA ILE A 45 -19.34 31.46 0.27
C ILE A 45 -19.41 32.84 -0.37
N VAL A 46 -19.69 32.87 -1.66
CA VAL A 46 -20.18 34.04 -2.38
C VAL A 46 -21.48 33.66 -3.09
N TYR A 47 -22.34 34.63 -3.41
CA TYR A 47 -23.65 34.35 -3.99
C TYR A 47 -23.70 34.77 -5.46
N SER A 48 -24.21 33.86 -6.29
CA SER A 48 -24.41 34.13 -7.72
C SER A 48 -25.61 35.07 -7.97
N GLN A 49 -25.71 35.59 -9.20
CA GLN A 49 -26.83 36.40 -9.70
C GLN A 49 -27.98 35.54 -10.26
N MET A 50 -27.84 34.21 -10.26
CA MET A 50 -28.92 33.31 -10.67
C MET A 50 -30.10 33.42 -9.70
N GLU A 51 -31.31 33.18 -10.19
CA GLU A 51 -32.52 33.21 -9.36
C GLU A 51 -32.40 32.27 -8.14
N GLY A 52 -32.84 32.75 -6.97
CA GLY A 52 -32.61 32.08 -5.69
C GLY A 52 -31.22 32.28 -5.09
N ASN A 53 -30.33 33.03 -5.76
CA ASN A 53 -28.95 33.33 -5.36
C ASN A 53 -28.19 32.08 -4.85
N PRO A 54 -28.08 30.99 -5.64
CA PRO A 54 -27.39 29.80 -5.21
C PRO A 54 -25.92 30.09 -4.87
N PRO A 55 -25.39 29.41 -3.82
CA PRO A 55 -24.05 29.66 -3.33
C PRO A 55 -22.99 29.18 -4.32
N LEU A 56 -21.87 29.90 -4.33
CA LEU A 56 -20.60 29.51 -4.89
C LEU A 56 -19.63 29.34 -3.73
N TRP A 57 -19.15 28.12 -3.53
CA TRP A 57 -18.27 27.78 -2.41
C TRP A 57 -16.83 28.13 -2.74
N VAL A 58 -16.16 28.86 -1.85
CA VAL A 58 -14.76 29.23 -2.04
C VAL A 58 -13.89 28.32 -1.19
N THR A 59 -12.99 27.58 -1.84
CA THR A 59 -12.00 26.74 -1.14
C THR A 59 -10.60 27.28 -1.40
N ARG A 60 -9.80 27.42 -0.34
CA ARG A 60 -8.37 27.73 -0.44
C ARG A 60 -7.54 26.53 -0.02
N ARG A 61 -6.66 26.07 -0.90
CA ARG A 61 -5.75 24.96 -0.64
C ARG A 61 -4.32 25.46 -0.75
N ARG A 62 -3.54 25.33 0.33
CA ARG A 62 -2.12 25.66 0.28
C ARG A 62 -1.37 24.60 -0.53
N ASP A 63 -0.76 25.02 -1.63
CA ASP A 63 0.24 24.22 -2.33
C ASP A 63 1.54 24.28 -1.53
N GLN A 64 1.94 23.13 -0.96
CA GLN A 64 3.14 23.03 -0.13
C GLN A 64 4.45 23.16 -0.93
N LEU A 65 4.43 22.90 -2.24
CA LEU A 65 5.62 22.98 -3.09
C LEU A 65 5.94 24.42 -3.49
N VAL A 66 4.91 25.22 -3.77
CA VAL A 66 5.06 26.60 -4.27
C VAL A 66 4.82 27.64 -3.19
N ASN A 67 4.37 27.22 -1.99
CA ASN A 67 3.99 28.09 -0.87
C ASN A 67 2.99 29.18 -1.27
N GLN A 68 2.02 28.81 -2.13
CA GLN A 68 0.93 29.66 -2.59
C GLN A 68 -0.41 28.95 -2.38
N ASP A 69 -1.46 29.71 -2.07
CA ASP A 69 -2.79 29.15 -1.80
C ASP A 69 -3.61 29.10 -3.09
N ASP A 70 -3.86 27.93 -3.66
CA ASP A 70 -4.83 27.73 -4.76
C ASP A 70 -6.23 28.10 -4.32
N ILE A 71 -6.98 28.76 -5.20
CA ILE A 71 -8.34 29.21 -4.94
C ILE A 71 -9.25 28.44 -5.89
N PHE A 72 -10.30 27.87 -5.33
CA PHE A 72 -11.33 27.14 -6.06
C PHE A 72 -12.69 27.78 -5.82
N ILE A 73 -13.49 27.84 -6.87
CA ILE A 73 -14.91 28.21 -6.82
C ILE A 73 -15.70 26.95 -7.17
N ASN A 74 -16.43 26.41 -6.21
CA ASN A 74 -16.93 25.04 -6.23
C ASN A 74 -15.77 24.06 -6.53
N ASN A 75 -15.82 23.36 -7.66
CA ASN A 75 -14.76 22.47 -8.12
C ASN A 75 -13.70 23.19 -9.00
N ALA A 76 -14.04 24.35 -9.56
CA ALA A 76 -13.22 25.02 -10.57
C ALA A 76 -12.03 25.75 -9.93
N MET A 77 -10.81 25.45 -10.38
CA MET A 77 -9.61 26.16 -9.99
C MET A 77 -9.52 27.53 -10.69
N VAL A 78 -9.16 28.55 -9.93
CA VAL A 78 -8.92 29.91 -10.43
C VAL A 78 -7.51 30.02 -10.99
N ASP A 79 -7.38 30.45 -12.25
CA ASP A 79 -6.08 30.82 -12.83
C ASP A 79 -5.65 32.19 -12.30
N LYS A 80 -4.84 32.19 -11.24
CA LYS A 80 -4.36 33.40 -10.59
C LYS A 80 -3.54 34.32 -11.51
N LYS A 81 -2.84 33.76 -12.50
CA LYS A 81 -2.01 34.57 -13.43
C LYS A 81 -2.87 35.36 -14.40
N SER A 82 -4.09 34.87 -14.65
CA SER A 82 -5.06 35.46 -15.55
C SER A 82 -6.36 35.86 -14.82
N SER A 83 -6.23 36.48 -13.64
CA SER A 83 -7.35 36.91 -12.80
C SER A 83 -7.14 38.34 -12.27
N ASP A 84 -8.06 38.85 -11.44
CA ASP A 84 -8.07 40.23 -10.93
C ASP A 84 -8.18 41.32 -12.01
N TYR A 85 -8.73 40.99 -13.19
CA TYR A 85 -9.00 41.99 -14.22
C TYR A 85 -10.11 42.93 -13.75
N THR A 86 -9.83 44.23 -13.71
CA THR A 86 -10.82 45.24 -13.30
C THR A 86 -11.29 46.08 -14.46
N GLY A 87 -12.60 46.27 -14.58
CA GLY A 87 -13.23 47.20 -15.53
C GLY A 87 -14.24 48.11 -14.83
N LYS A 88 -14.81 49.06 -15.57
CA LYS A 88 -15.95 49.86 -15.12
C LYS A 88 -17.12 49.67 -16.07
N ASN A 89 -18.33 49.57 -15.54
CA ASN A 89 -19.53 49.56 -16.37
C ASN A 89 -19.88 50.98 -16.86
N GLY A 90 -20.94 51.12 -17.68
CA GLY A 90 -21.39 52.42 -18.19
C GLY A 90 -21.84 53.43 -17.13
N LYS A 91 -21.95 53.04 -15.85
CA LYS A 91 -22.23 53.91 -14.71
C LYS A 91 -20.98 54.18 -13.85
N GLY A 92 -19.79 53.81 -14.32
CA GLY A 92 -18.52 53.99 -13.62
C GLY A 92 -18.25 53.02 -12.46
N GLN A 93 -19.10 52.01 -12.25
CA GLN A 93 -18.95 51.06 -11.13
C GLN A 93 -17.97 49.94 -11.49
N VAL A 94 -17.12 49.57 -10.54
CA VAL A 94 -16.08 48.53 -10.71
C VAL A 94 -16.69 47.16 -10.97
N GLN A 95 -16.09 46.44 -11.91
CA GLN A 95 -16.35 45.04 -12.24
C GLN A 95 -15.03 44.28 -12.09
N VAL A 96 -15.08 43.04 -11.63
CA VAL A 96 -13.89 42.17 -11.52
C VAL A 96 -14.11 40.90 -12.33
N LEU A 97 -13.07 40.39 -12.99
CA LEU A 97 -13.09 39.13 -13.71
C LEU A 97 -11.93 38.23 -13.28
N HIS A 98 -12.27 36.97 -13.00
CA HIS A 98 -11.32 35.88 -12.71
C HIS A 98 -11.50 34.78 -13.72
N LYS A 99 -10.41 34.18 -14.22
CA LYS A 99 -10.50 33.00 -15.08
C LYS A 99 -10.54 31.72 -14.27
N ILE A 100 -11.39 30.77 -14.66
CA ILE A 100 -11.52 29.46 -14.02
C ILE A 100 -11.37 28.32 -15.05
N ASN A 101 -10.88 27.18 -14.61
CA ASN A 101 -10.59 26.03 -15.48
C ASN A 101 -11.78 25.10 -15.75
N GLU A 102 -12.93 25.31 -15.09
CA GLU A 102 -14.14 24.52 -15.28
C GLU A 102 -15.37 25.43 -15.42
N VAL A 103 -16.42 24.93 -16.08
CA VAL A 103 -17.72 25.60 -16.15
C VAL A 103 -18.51 25.29 -14.87
N LEU A 104 -18.90 26.33 -14.13
CA LEU A 104 -19.72 26.19 -12.93
C LEU A 104 -21.13 25.74 -13.30
N GLN A 105 -21.63 24.71 -12.62
CA GLN A 105 -22.96 24.16 -12.87
C GLN A 105 -23.84 24.28 -11.62
N PRO A 106 -25.01 24.95 -11.72
CA PRO A 106 -26.00 24.90 -10.65
C PRO A 106 -26.74 23.56 -10.67
N LEU A 107 -27.43 23.23 -9.59
CA LEU A 107 -28.43 22.18 -9.63
C LEU A 107 -29.60 22.62 -10.53
N ARG A 108 -29.92 21.81 -11.54
CA ARG A 108 -30.96 22.10 -12.54
C ARG A 108 -32.21 21.26 -12.35
N LEU A 109 -33.35 21.86 -12.66
CA LEU A 109 -34.61 21.15 -12.81
C LEU A 109 -34.69 20.53 -14.21
N LYS A 110 -35.40 19.41 -14.35
CA LYS A 110 -35.69 18.76 -15.64
C LYS A 110 -36.73 19.53 -16.45
N GLU A 111 -37.69 20.15 -15.76
CA GLU A 111 -38.76 20.94 -16.36
C GLU A 111 -38.77 22.35 -15.74
N THR A 112 -39.06 23.37 -16.55
CA THR A 112 -38.93 24.79 -16.19
C THR A 112 -40.14 25.38 -15.44
N THR A 113 -41.15 24.57 -15.12
CA THR A 113 -42.40 25.00 -14.49
C THR A 113 -42.37 24.96 -12.95
N ASP A 114 -41.35 24.32 -12.36
CA ASP A 114 -41.24 24.14 -10.91
C ASP A 114 -40.52 25.31 -10.23
N SER A 115 -41.04 25.77 -9.09
CA SER A 115 -40.58 26.99 -8.38
C SER A 115 -39.48 26.75 -7.33
N LEU A 116 -38.67 25.70 -7.47
CA LEU A 116 -37.70 25.32 -6.43
C LEU A 116 -36.31 25.91 -6.71
N TYR A 117 -36.13 27.16 -6.31
CA TYR A 117 -34.87 27.88 -6.48
C TYR A 117 -33.93 27.62 -5.29
N ASN A 118 -32.69 27.18 -5.57
CA ASN A 118 -31.62 26.98 -4.57
C ASN A 118 -31.99 26.03 -3.39
N PRO A 119 -32.30 24.75 -3.66
CA PRO A 119 -32.67 23.80 -2.62
C PRO A 119 -31.50 23.41 -1.72
N ASN A 120 -31.81 23.06 -0.45
CA ASN A 120 -30.86 22.36 0.41
C ASN A 120 -30.84 20.84 0.11
N ALA A 121 -29.95 20.08 0.76
CA ALA A 121 -29.83 18.65 0.50
C ALA A 121 -31.13 17.87 0.80
N ALA A 122 -31.87 18.22 1.86
CA ALA A 122 -33.16 17.58 2.17
C ALA A 122 -34.18 17.76 1.02
N GLN A 123 -34.31 18.99 0.50
CA GLN A 123 -35.19 19.29 -0.63
C GLN A 123 -34.74 18.58 -1.91
N LEU A 124 -33.43 18.46 -2.14
CA LEU A 124 -32.88 17.69 -3.26
C LEU A 124 -33.27 16.22 -3.19
N ILE A 125 -33.04 15.56 -2.04
CA ILE A 125 -33.32 14.12 -1.92
C ILE A 125 -34.82 13.82 -1.90
N GLN A 126 -35.63 14.72 -1.32
CA GLN A 126 -37.09 14.58 -1.29
C GLN A 126 -37.72 14.72 -2.68
N ASN A 127 -37.21 15.64 -3.50
CA ASN A 127 -37.76 15.97 -4.81
C ASN A 127 -36.83 15.52 -5.96
N SER A 128 -36.07 14.44 -5.76
CA SER A 128 -34.98 14.04 -6.65
C SER A 128 -35.41 13.81 -8.10
N ILE A 129 -36.68 13.48 -8.34
CA ILE A 129 -37.25 13.26 -9.68
C ILE A 129 -37.25 14.56 -10.51
N GLN A 130 -37.45 15.71 -9.86
CA GLN A 130 -37.50 17.03 -10.51
C GLN A 130 -36.12 17.52 -10.96
N PHE A 131 -35.03 17.01 -10.37
CA PHE A 131 -33.68 17.47 -10.66
C PHE A 131 -32.98 16.62 -11.73
N ASP A 132 -32.14 17.27 -12.54
CA ASP A 132 -31.24 16.59 -13.45
C ASP A 132 -30.08 15.94 -12.68
N LEU A 133 -30.28 14.67 -12.31
CA LEU A 133 -29.27 13.79 -11.72
C LEU A 133 -28.62 12.88 -12.77
N GLY A 134 -28.78 13.18 -14.06
CA GLY A 134 -28.35 12.30 -15.15
C GLY A 134 -29.16 11.00 -15.17
N PRO A 135 -28.53 9.84 -15.43
CA PRO A 135 -29.23 8.55 -15.46
C PRO A 135 -29.55 7.99 -14.06
N HIS A 136 -29.22 8.72 -12.99
CA HIS A 136 -29.27 8.21 -11.63
C HIS A 136 -30.57 8.59 -10.90
N THR A 137 -31.10 7.64 -10.13
CA THR A 137 -32.20 7.85 -9.18
C THR A 137 -31.70 7.57 -7.76
N ILE A 138 -32.32 8.22 -6.77
CA ILE A 138 -31.92 8.15 -5.34
C ILE A 138 -33.13 7.96 -4.41
N ARG A 139 -34.26 7.48 -4.96
CA ARG A 139 -35.52 7.32 -4.23
C ARG A 139 -35.37 6.34 -3.08
N SER A 140 -34.61 5.28 -3.29
CA SER A 140 -34.36 4.25 -2.30
C SER A 140 -33.68 4.80 -1.05
N PHE A 141 -32.72 5.70 -1.24
CA PHE A 141 -32.04 6.38 -0.12
C PHE A 141 -33.01 7.29 0.63
N PHE A 142 -33.78 8.08 -0.12
CA PHE A 142 -34.78 8.97 0.47
C PHE A 142 -35.80 8.19 1.32
N ASP A 143 -36.31 7.05 0.82
CA ASP A 143 -37.23 6.20 1.56
C ASP A 143 -36.60 5.69 2.87
N ALA A 144 -35.32 5.30 2.83
CA ALA A 144 -34.58 4.86 4.02
C ALA A 144 -34.39 5.98 5.06
N VAL A 145 -34.09 7.20 4.59
CA VAL A 145 -33.97 8.43 5.41
C VAL A 145 -35.31 8.82 6.03
N ASN A 146 -36.38 8.80 5.22
CA ASN A 146 -37.72 9.19 5.64
C ASN A 146 -38.31 8.21 6.66
N LYS A 147 -38.19 6.90 6.40
CA LYS A 147 -38.63 5.83 7.33
C LYS A 147 -38.01 5.99 8.72
N ARG A 148 -36.80 6.54 8.81
CA ARG A 148 -36.04 6.75 10.05
C ARG A 148 -36.16 8.17 10.62
N LYS A 149 -36.93 9.04 9.97
CA LYS A 149 -37.16 10.43 10.36
C LYS A 149 -35.84 11.24 10.46
N LEU A 150 -34.94 11.02 9.50
CA LEU A 150 -33.62 11.66 9.45
C LEU A 150 -33.51 12.74 8.36
N LEU A 151 -34.62 13.09 7.70
CA LEU A 151 -34.62 14.10 6.64
C LEU A 151 -34.10 15.46 7.15
N ASP A 152 -34.41 15.81 8.40
CA ASP A 152 -33.94 17.04 9.05
C ASP A 152 -32.41 17.14 9.09
N SER A 153 -31.69 16.01 9.21
CA SER A 153 -30.22 15.99 9.19
C SER A 153 -29.63 16.48 7.87
N PHE A 154 -30.36 16.30 6.76
CA PHE A 154 -29.98 16.83 5.44
C PHE A 154 -30.45 18.28 5.23
N GLY A 155 -31.36 18.77 6.08
CA GLY A 155 -31.92 20.13 5.99
C GLY A 155 -31.20 21.16 6.83
N LYS A 156 -30.32 20.75 7.76
CA LYS A 156 -29.58 21.64 8.67
C LYS A 156 -28.78 22.69 7.91
N GLU A 157 -28.88 23.93 8.37
CA GLU A 157 -28.08 25.04 7.87
C GLU A 157 -26.60 24.83 8.28
N GLY A 158 -25.69 25.21 7.39
CA GLY A 158 -24.26 25.06 7.62
C GLY A 158 -23.50 24.63 6.37
N ARG A 159 -22.37 23.93 6.59
CA ARG A 159 -21.45 23.47 5.55
C ARG A 159 -21.37 21.96 5.64
N TYR A 160 -21.91 21.27 4.65
CA TYR A 160 -21.97 19.82 4.65
C TYR A 160 -21.49 19.22 3.34
N THR A 161 -21.02 17.98 3.43
CA THR A 161 -20.80 17.11 2.28
C THR A 161 -21.64 15.87 2.48
N PHE A 162 -22.50 15.57 1.51
CA PHE A 162 -23.41 14.45 1.55
C PHE A 162 -23.04 13.43 0.49
N PHE A 163 -23.00 12.16 0.86
CA PHE A 163 -22.84 11.06 -0.07
C PHE A 163 -24.17 10.32 -0.20
N VAL A 164 -24.71 10.24 -1.40
CA VAL A 164 -26.06 9.70 -1.63
C VAL A 164 -25.97 8.48 -2.55
N PRO A 165 -26.17 7.26 -2.04
CA PRO A 165 -26.14 6.07 -2.87
C PRO A 165 -27.32 6.02 -3.84
N ILE A 166 -27.02 5.70 -5.11
CA ILE A 166 -28.02 5.58 -6.19
C ILE A 166 -28.85 4.30 -6.06
N ASP A 167 -30.06 4.27 -6.63
CA ASP A 167 -30.98 3.15 -6.44
C ASP A 167 -30.45 1.82 -6.99
N SER A 168 -29.64 1.84 -8.05
CA SER A 168 -29.03 0.62 -8.59
C SER A 168 -27.95 0.03 -7.69
N SER A 169 -27.61 0.70 -6.59
CA SER A 169 -26.58 0.26 -5.65
C SER A 169 -27.08 -0.59 -4.48
N TYR A 170 -28.40 -0.68 -4.30
CA TYR A 170 -29.00 -1.40 -3.18
C TYR A 170 -29.12 -2.88 -3.48
N LYS A 171 -28.49 -3.72 -2.64
CA LYS A 171 -28.88 -5.12 -2.50
C LYS A 171 -30.04 -5.26 -1.50
N HIS A 172 -29.92 -4.65 -0.32
CA HIS A 172 -30.92 -4.73 0.75
C HIS A 172 -31.13 -3.38 1.49
N PHE A 173 -32.38 -2.95 1.60
CA PHE A 173 -32.77 -1.68 2.25
C PHE A 173 -32.62 -1.68 3.79
N GLU A 174 -32.59 -2.86 4.40
CA GLU A 174 -32.59 -3.03 5.86
C GLU A 174 -31.22 -2.68 6.46
N ASP A 175 -30.17 -2.76 5.66
CA ASP A 175 -28.77 -2.51 6.05
C ASP A 175 -28.47 -1.02 6.25
N VAL A 176 -29.26 -0.13 5.63
CA VAL A 176 -29.07 1.33 5.72
C VAL A 176 -29.83 1.89 6.92
N ASP A 177 -29.27 1.74 8.12
CA ASP A 177 -29.86 2.27 9.34
C ASP A 177 -29.46 3.72 9.67
N LYS A 178 -29.82 4.17 10.88
CA LYS A 178 -29.50 5.53 11.34
C LYS A 178 -27.99 5.80 11.30
N THR A 179 -27.19 4.90 11.84
CA THR A 179 -25.73 5.05 11.92
C THR A 179 -25.14 5.10 10.52
N VAL A 180 -25.61 4.23 9.62
CA VAL A 180 -25.20 4.25 8.21
C VAL A 180 -25.55 5.60 7.56
N ILE A 181 -26.77 6.09 7.72
CA ILE A 181 -27.20 7.38 7.16
C ILE A 181 -26.35 8.54 7.70
N GLU A 182 -26.07 8.57 9.00
CA GLU A 182 -25.18 9.58 9.61
C GLU A 182 -23.73 9.44 9.11
N GLY A 183 -23.30 8.22 8.80
CA GLY A 183 -22.03 7.91 8.15
C GLY A 183 -21.90 8.49 6.74
N HIS A 184 -22.98 8.87 6.08
CA HIS A 184 -22.96 9.49 4.75
C HIS A 184 -22.85 11.03 4.78
N ILE A 185 -22.72 11.63 5.96
CA ILE A 185 -22.71 13.08 6.15
C ILE A 185 -21.41 13.51 6.80
N ILE A 186 -20.67 14.41 6.16
CA ILE A 186 -19.53 15.10 6.77
C ILE A 186 -20.00 16.50 7.21
N PRO A 187 -19.98 16.82 8.52
CA PRO A 187 -20.34 18.13 9.01
C PRO A 187 -19.19 19.14 8.88
N SER A 188 -19.54 20.42 8.83
CA SER A 188 -18.64 21.59 8.83
C SER A 188 -17.70 21.74 7.62
N HIS A 189 -17.82 20.88 6.60
CA HIS A 189 -16.96 20.87 5.42
C HIS A 189 -17.78 20.74 4.13
N VAL A 190 -17.44 21.54 3.12
CA VAL A 190 -17.94 21.38 1.75
C VAL A 190 -16.77 20.92 0.89
N LEU A 191 -16.81 19.66 0.47
CA LEU A 191 -15.70 18.97 -0.15
C LEU A 191 -16.02 18.67 -1.62
N PHE A 192 -15.58 19.55 -2.51
CA PHE A 192 -15.56 19.27 -3.95
C PHE A 192 -14.37 18.34 -4.27
N THR A 193 -14.48 17.57 -5.35
CA THR A 193 -13.51 16.50 -5.65
C THR A 193 -12.10 17.02 -5.88
N GLU A 194 -11.95 18.09 -6.68
CA GLU A 194 -10.65 18.64 -7.06
C GLU A 194 -9.90 19.37 -5.91
N PRO A 195 -10.54 20.27 -5.14
CA PRO A 195 -9.84 20.95 -4.05
C PRO A 195 -9.56 20.05 -2.84
N THR A 196 -10.22 18.91 -2.71
CA THR A 196 -10.07 18.04 -1.55
C THR A 196 -8.85 17.13 -1.70
N PRO A 197 -7.87 17.17 -0.78
CA PRO A 197 -6.72 16.26 -0.85
C PRO A 197 -7.15 14.80 -0.75
N ALA A 198 -6.60 13.95 -1.62
CA ALA A 198 -6.75 12.51 -1.52
C ALA A 198 -6.23 11.99 -0.17
N GLU A 199 -6.81 10.90 0.30
CA GLU A 199 -6.41 10.16 1.51
C GLU A 199 -6.57 10.94 2.83
N LYS A 200 -7.06 12.18 2.80
CA LYS A 200 -7.37 12.96 4.01
C LYS A 200 -8.68 12.49 4.62
N PRO A 201 -8.69 11.95 5.86
CA PRO A 201 -9.91 11.53 6.52
C PRO A 201 -10.68 12.71 7.10
N PHE A 202 -12.00 12.64 7.01
CA PHE A 202 -12.95 13.58 7.61
C PHE A 202 -13.95 12.80 8.46
N ALA A 203 -14.16 13.23 9.70
CA ALA A 203 -15.16 12.62 10.59
C ALA A 203 -16.57 12.81 10.04
N THR A 204 -17.38 11.77 10.11
CA THR A 204 -18.80 11.81 9.72
C THR A 204 -19.68 12.21 10.91
N VAL A 205 -20.98 12.39 10.69
CA VAL A 205 -21.94 12.63 11.79
C VAL A 205 -22.03 11.41 12.72
N ALA A 206 -21.74 10.20 12.24
CA ALA A 206 -21.71 8.98 13.06
C ALA A 206 -20.48 8.88 13.97
N PHE A 207 -19.48 9.78 13.83
CA PHE A 207 -18.24 9.73 14.59
C PHE A 207 -18.47 10.10 16.07
N SER A 208 -18.17 9.16 16.96
CA SER A 208 -18.31 9.21 18.42
C SER A 208 -17.27 8.31 19.10
N ASP A 209 -17.26 8.27 20.43
CA ASP A 209 -16.32 7.43 21.20
C ASP A 209 -16.53 5.92 20.96
N SER A 210 -17.78 5.49 20.69
CA SER A 210 -18.13 4.09 20.45
C SER A 210 -18.26 3.72 18.97
N MET A 211 -18.18 4.69 18.06
CA MET A 211 -18.32 4.49 16.61
C MET A 211 -17.44 5.50 15.90
N GLN A 212 -16.32 5.08 15.31
CA GLN A 212 -15.39 5.99 14.63
C GLN A 212 -15.41 5.76 13.14
N VAL A 213 -16.15 6.62 12.43
CA VAL A 213 -16.33 6.53 10.98
C VAL A 213 -15.77 7.79 10.33
N THR A 214 -14.83 7.60 9.42
CA THR A 214 -14.29 8.69 8.62
C THR A 214 -14.51 8.43 7.14
N ILE A 215 -14.56 9.49 6.34
CA ILE A 215 -14.56 9.42 4.88
C ILE A 215 -13.30 10.09 4.34
N ALA A 216 -12.68 9.49 3.33
CA ALA A 216 -11.62 10.12 2.55
C ALA A 216 -11.90 9.96 1.05
N PHE A 217 -11.52 10.97 0.28
CA PHE A 217 -11.47 10.86 -1.18
C PHE A 217 -10.24 10.05 -1.59
N THR A 218 -10.36 9.27 -2.65
CA THR A 218 -9.25 8.52 -3.22
C THR A 218 -9.34 8.54 -4.75
N SER A 219 -8.20 8.66 -5.41
CA SER A 219 -8.09 8.69 -6.86
C SER A 219 -7.12 7.60 -7.29
N GLU A 220 -7.64 6.51 -7.84
CA GLU A 220 -6.85 5.41 -8.36
C GLU A 220 -7.12 5.18 -9.85
N GLY A 221 -6.06 4.88 -10.61
CA GLY A 221 -6.16 4.46 -12.01
C GLY A 221 -5.97 5.57 -13.05
N ARG A 222 -5.81 5.16 -14.32
CA ARG A 222 -5.42 6.04 -15.44
C ARG A 222 -6.45 7.10 -15.82
N LYS A 223 -7.72 6.92 -15.44
CA LYS A 223 -8.84 7.81 -15.83
C LYS A 223 -9.26 8.81 -14.75
N HIS A 224 -8.54 8.91 -13.62
CA HIS A 224 -8.84 9.85 -12.52
C HIS A 224 -10.31 9.80 -12.05
N LYS A 225 -10.95 8.61 -12.04
CA LYS A 225 -12.28 8.49 -11.43
C LYS A 225 -12.15 8.69 -9.93
N THR A 226 -12.92 9.63 -9.40
CA THR A 226 -12.91 9.93 -7.98
C THR A 226 -13.75 8.89 -7.25
N ARG A 227 -13.12 8.22 -6.29
CA ARG A 227 -13.79 7.33 -5.34
C ARG A 227 -13.78 7.95 -3.96
N VAL A 228 -14.61 7.42 -3.10
CA VAL A 228 -14.55 7.66 -1.66
C VAL A 228 -14.41 6.36 -0.92
N LYS A 229 -13.76 6.42 0.22
CA LYS A 229 -13.74 5.33 1.18
C LYS A 229 -14.33 5.79 2.49
N SER A 230 -15.25 5.00 3.02
CA SER A 230 -15.58 5.06 4.44
C SER A 230 -14.67 4.10 5.19
N ASN A 231 -14.14 4.54 6.33
CA ASN A 231 -13.32 3.73 7.22
C ASN A 231 -13.97 3.70 8.60
N THR A 232 -14.51 2.55 8.98
CA THR A 232 -15.00 2.25 10.32
C THR A 232 -13.85 1.72 11.15
N VAL A 233 -13.21 2.59 11.93
CA VAL A 233 -12.06 2.24 12.79
C VAL A 233 -12.53 1.51 14.04
N ILE A 234 -13.57 2.05 14.68
CA ILE A 234 -14.28 1.44 15.80
C ILE A 234 -15.71 1.24 15.34
N GLY A 235 -16.16 -0.01 15.32
CA GLY A 235 -17.50 -0.43 14.91
C GLY A 235 -18.22 -1.18 16.02
N ASP A 236 -19.41 -1.69 15.70
CA ASP A 236 -20.23 -2.52 16.59
C ASP A 236 -20.55 -3.88 15.95
N GLU A 237 -21.41 -4.68 16.58
CA GLU A 237 -21.81 -6.00 16.07
C GLU A 237 -22.47 -5.94 14.69
N LYS A 238 -23.14 -4.83 14.37
CA LYS A 238 -23.84 -4.63 13.10
C LYS A 238 -22.96 -3.96 12.04
N HIS A 239 -22.09 -3.05 12.47
CA HIS A 239 -21.20 -2.26 11.62
C HIS A 239 -19.75 -2.66 11.89
N GLY A 240 -19.30 -3.72 11.23
CA GLY A 240 -17.94 -4.23 11.39
C GLY A 240 -16.87 -3.20 11.01
N SER A 241 -15.71 -3.30 11.66
CA SER A 241 -14.54 -2.47 11.36
C SER A 241 -13.97 -2.77 9.97
N GLY A 242 -13.55 -1.73 9.26
CA GLY A 242 -12.85 -1.82 7.98
C GLY A 242 -13.33 -0.76 7.00
N ILE A 243 -12.86 -0.90 5.76
CA ILE A 243 -13.05 0.07 4.69
C ILE A 243 -14.08 -0.43 3.69
N VAL A 244 -15.00 0.46 3.34
CA VAL A 244 -15.94 0.30 2.22
C VAL A 244 -15.62 1.36 1.17
N LEU A 245 -15.29 0.91 -0.03
CA LEU A 245 -14.97 1.75 -1.20
C LEU A 245 -16.23 1.96 -2.05
N ALA A 246 -16.50 3.21 -2.43
CA ALA A 246 -17.58 3.57 -3.33
C ALA A 246 -17.07 4.50 -4.44
N GLU A 247 -17.53 4.29 -5.66
CA GLU A 247 -17.29 5.20 -6.78
C GLU A 247 -18.26 6.39 -6.71
N ILE A 248 -17.75 7.61 -6.97
CA ILE A 248 -18.62 8.77 -7.20
C ILE A 248 -19.10 8.72 -8.65
N VAL A 249 -20.38 8.41 -8.85
CA VAL A 249 -21.01 8.32 -10.18
C VAL A 249 -21.48 9.67 -10.70
N LYS A 250 -21.79 10.63 -9.81
CA LYS A 250 -22.05 12.02 -10.14
C LYS A 250 -21.54 12.91 -9.01
N ALA A 251 -20.48 13.65 -9.27
CA ALA A 251 -19.82 14.49 -8.27
C ALA A 251 -20.37 15.93 -8.26
N ASN A 252 -20.00 16.66 -7.21
CA ASN A 252 -19.97 18.12 -7.19
C ASN A 252 -21.33 18.80 -7.40
N ILE A 253 -22.42 18.23 -6.88
CA ILE A 253 -23.76 18.82 -7.01
C ILE A 253 -23.94 19.87 -5.90
N PRO A 254 -23.94 21.19 -6.23
CA PRO A 254 -24.05 22.21 -5.20
C PRO A 254 -25.49 22.31 -4.67
N VAL A 255 -25.62 22.45 -3.35
CA VAL A 255 -26.89 22.71 -2.64
C VAL A 255 -26.69 23.86 -1.66
N ARG A 256 -27.79 24.44 -1.18
CA ARG A 256 -27.77 25.63 -0.31
C ARG A 256 -26.90 25.47 0.95
N ASN A 257 -26.88 24.26 1.53
CA ASN A 257 -26.13 23.93 2.75
C ASN A 257 -24.88 23.06 2.50
N GLY A 258 -24.39 22.95 1.26
CA GLY A 258 -23.19 22.17 0.98
C GLY A 258 -23.05 21.62 -0.44
N VAL A 259 -22.54 20.39 -0.53
CA VAL A 259 -22.37 19.65 -1.78
C VAL A 259 -22.85 18.20 -1.62
N VAL A 260 -23.47 17.65 -2.66
CA VAL A 260 -23.91 16.26 -2.76
C VAL A 260 -23.05 15.53 -3.80
N HIS A 261 -22.62 14.32 -3.46
CA HIS A 261 -21.99 13.38 -4.37
C HIS A 261 -22.84 12.11 -4.44
N LEU A 262 -23.22 11.69 -5.65
CA LEU A 262 -23.90 10.42 -5.84
C LEU A 262 -22.87 9.30 -5.91
N ILE A 263 -23.12 8.21 -5.19
CA ILE A 263 -22.19 7.06 -5.08
C ILE A 263 -22.83 5.75 -5.51
N ASP A 264 -22.01 4.79 -5.92
CA ASP A 264 -22.42 3.48 -6.46
C ASP A 264 -22.68 2.40 -5.41
N ARG A 265 -22.53 2.70 -4.12
CA ARG A 265 -22.96 1.86 -2.99
C ARG A 265 -23.04 2.61 -1.67
N PRO A 266 -23.86 2.17 -0.71
CA PRO A 266 -23.86 2.73 0.64
C PRO A 266 -22.50 2.57 1.32
N LEU A 267 -22.04 3.64 1.96
CA LEU A 267 -20.90 3.64 2.88
C LEU A 267 -21.21 2.81 4.13
N MET A 268 -20.17 2.33 4.82
CA MET A 268 -20.24 1.46 6.01
C MET A 268 -20.90 0.08 5.85
N VAL A 269 -21.67 -0.16 4.80
CA VAL A 269 -22.34 -1.44 4.57
C VAL A 269 -21.37 -2.43 3.93
N ILE A 270 -21.12 -3.54 4.63
CA ILE A 270 -20.27 -4.64 4.16
C ILE A 270 -21.18 -5.76 3.65
N ASP A 271 -21.46 -5.76 2.36
CA ASP A 271 -22.43 -6.67 1.71
C ASP A 271 -21.82 -7.53 0.60
N ASN A 272 -20.50 -7.42 0.40
CA ASN A 272 -19.77 -8.19 -0.60
C ASN A 272 -18.89 -9.24 0.07
N THR A 273 -18.88 -10.44 -0.51
CA THR A 273 -17.79 -11.40 -0.25
C THR A 273 -16.49 -10.93 -0.91
N VAL A 274 -15.36 -11.54 -0.54
CA VAL A 274 -14.08 -11.28 -1.24
C VAL A 274 -14.18 -11.60 -2.72
N GLN A 275 -14.87 -12.68 -3.09
CA GLN A 275 -15.12 -13.04 -4.49
C GLN A 275 -15.89 -11.93 -5.20
N GLU A 276 -17.02 -11.49 -4.64
CA GLU A 276 -17.86 -10.45 -5.23
C GLU A 276 -17.09 -9.13 -5.37
N PHE A 277 -16.23 -8.77 -4.40
CA PHE A 277 -15.39 -7.59 -4.51
C PHE A 277 -14.42 -7.70 -5.71
N VAL A 278 -13.71 -8.82 -5.84
CA VAL A 278 -12.77 -9.06 -6.95
C VAL A 278 -13.50 -9.08 -8.30
N GLU A 279 -14.68 -9.69 -8.37
CA GLU A 279 -15.51 -9.75 -9.59
C GLU A 279 -16.17 -8.41 -9.92
N SER A 280 -16.54 -7.61 -8.91
CA SER A 280 -17.21 -6.32 -9.11
C SER A 280 -16.36 -5.30 -9.87
N ALA A 281 -15.04 -5.54 -9.97
CA ALA A 281 -14.13 -4.81 -10.83
C ALA A 281 -14.50 -4.87 -12.33
N LEU A 282 -15.48 -5.69 -12.75
CA LEU A 282 -15.91 -5.84 -14.14
C LEU A 282 -17.29 -5.29 -14.50
N PHE A 283 -18.08 -4.73 -13.57
CA PHE A 283 -19.38 -4.22 -13.99
C PHE A 283 -19.23 -2.92 -14.80
N GLN A 284 -19.64 -3.00 -16.08
CA GLN A 284 -19.71 -1.95 -17.12
C GLN A 284 -18.47 -1.70 -18.01
N ASP A 285 -17.78 -2.74 -18.54
CA ASP A 285 -16.67 -2.55 -19.50
C ASP A 285 -15.54 -1.63 -18.95
N ARG A 286 -15.33 -1.72 -17.64
CA ARG A 286 -14.51 -0.81 -16.86
C ARG A 286 -13.13 -1.43 -16.60
N GLU A 287 -12.19 -1.23 -17.53
CA GLU A 287 -10.75 -1.53 -17.35
C GLU A 287 -10.06 -0.72 -16.22
N ASP A 288 -10.85 -0.06 -15.35
CA ASP A 288 -10.43 0.90 -14.34
C ASP A 288 -10.78 0.49 -12.88
N GLY A 289 -11.35 -0.71 -12.66
CA GLY A 289 -11.51 -1.29 -11.32
C GLY A 289 -10.15 -1.49 -10.61
N PRO A 290 -10.05 -1.37 -9.26
CA PRO A 290 -8.76 -1.38 -8.55
C PRO A 290 -8.00 -2.71 -8.68
N LEU A 291 -8.74 -3.81 -8.90
CA LEU A 291 -8.22 -5.18 -9.05
C LEU A 291 -8.51 -5.78 -10.44
N PHE A 292 -8.76 -4.95 -11.46
CA PHE A 292 -9.09 -5.40 -12.82
C PHE A 292 -8.09 -6.42 -13.38
N GLU A 293 -6.78 -6.14 -13.32
CA GLU A 293 -5.76 -7.06 -13.84
C GLU A 293 -5.71 -8.36 -13.03
N PHE A 294 -5.90 -8.28 -11.72
CA PHE A 294 -5.92 -9.46 -10.85
C PHE A 294 -7.11 -10.36 -11.18
N GLN A 295 -8.31 -9.79 -11.30
CA GLN A 295 -9.51 -10.50 -11.72
C GLN A 295 -9.31 -11.14 -13.11
N LYS A 296 -8.69 -10.42 -14.06
CA LYS A 296 -8.39 -10.94 -15.39
C LYS A 296 -7.45 -12.15 -15.33
N VAL A 297 -6.43 -12.10 -14.49
CA VAL A 297 -5.53 -13.24 -14.26
C VAL A 297 -6.30 -14.42 -13.68
N LEU A 298 -7.13 -14.21 -12.66
CA LEU A 298 -7.92 -15.28 -12.05
C LEU A 298 -8.91 -15.91 -13.03
N SER A 299 -9.62 -15.11 -13.82
CA SER A 299 -10.63 -15.60 -14.78
C SER A 299 -10.05 -16.28 -16.02
N THR A 300 -8.83 -15.90 -16.46
CA THR A 300 -8.26 -16.42 -17.72
C THR A 300 -7.15 -17.45 -17.53
N LYS A 301 -6.47 -17.46 -16.39
CA LYS A 301 -5.26 -18.29 -16.17
C LYS A 301 -5.40 -19.30 -15.05
N VAL A 302 -6.29 -19.07 -14.10
CA VAL A 302 -6.53 -19.94 -12.94
C VAL A 302 -7.79 -20.78 -13.17
N ASP A 303 -7.90 -21.91 -12.46
CA ASP A 303 -9.10 -22.74 -12.47
C ASP A 303 -10.32 -21.94 -11.98
N SER A 304 -11.46 -22.08 -12.67
CA SER A 304 -12.68 -21.32 -12.34
C SER A 304 -13.24 -21.67 -10.96
N GLY A 305 -12.94 -22.86 -10.43
CA GLY A 305 -13.29 -23.26 -9.07
C GLY A 305 -12.57 -22.46 -8.00
N PHE A 306 -11.41 -21.86 -8.30
CA PHE A 306 -10.67 -21.06 -7.32
C PHE A 306 -11.42 -19.79 -6.92
N LEU A 307 -11.93 -19.02 -7.90
CA LEU A 307 -12.70 -17.80 -7.62
C LEU A 307 -13.94 -18.11 -6.80
N LYS A 308 -14.65 -19.19 -7.17
CA LYS A 308 -15.80 -19.68 -6.41
C LYS A 308 -15.42 -20.07 -4.98
N GLY A 309 -14.25 -20.71 -4.81
CA GLY A 309 -13.71 -21.06 -3.50
C GLY A 309 -13.53 -19.85 -2.58
N LEU A 310 -13.15 -18.68 -3.11
CA LEU A 310 -13.03 -17.44 -2.32
C LEU A 310 -14.36 -16.99 -1.70
N GLY A 311 -15.49 -17.30 -2.33
CA GLY A 311 -16.82 -16.98 -1.78
C GLY A 311 -17.22 -17.92 -0.64
N GLU A 312 -16.69 -19.15 -0.61
CA GLU A 312 -17.02 -20.17 0.39
C GLU A 312 -16.12 -20.13 1.63
N MET A 313 -14.92 -19.56 1.50
CA MET A 313 -13.99 -19.36 2.61
C MET A 313 -14.54 -18.41 3.68
N LYS A 314 -14.08 -18.56 4.93
CA LYS A 314 -14.47 -17.71 6.07
C LYS A 314 -13.25 -17.25 6.84
N ASN A 315 -13.31 -16.03 7.38
CA ASN A 315 -12.28 -15.46 8.25
C ASN A 315 -10.87 -15.51 7.65
N PHE A 316 -10.72 -15.16 6.37
CA PHE A 316 -9.43 -15.16 5.70
C PHE A 316 -8.98 -13.75 5.29
N THR A 317 -7.73 -13.64 4.86
CA THR A 317 -7.14 -12.41 4.34
C THR A 317 -6.61 -12.64 2.93
N LEU A 318 -6.99 -11.77 2.00
CA LEU A 318 -6.45 -11.71 0.65
C LEU A 318 -5.52 -10.50 0.53
N PHE A 319 -4.27 -10.74 0.17
CA PHE A 319 -3.33 -9.70 -0.25
C PHE A 319 -3.43 -9.56 -1.77
N ALA A 320 -4.30 -8.68 -2.27
CA ALA A 320 -4.58 -8.57 -3.70
C ALA A 320 -3.56 -7.66 -4.39
N PRO A 321 -2.78 -8.13 -5.38
CA PRO A 321 -1.89 -7.23 -6.11
C PRO A 321 -2.67 -6.24 -6.98
N SER A 322 -2.22 -4.99 -6.96
CA SER A 322 -2.82 -3.90 -7.73
C SER A 322 -2.69 -4.12 -9.25
N ASN A 323 -3.42 -3.33 -10.03
CA ASN A 323 -3.26 -3.34 -11.49
C ASN A 323 -1.82 -3.03 -11.93
N GLU A 324 -1.12 -2.13 -11.22
CA GLU A 324 0.27 -1.79 -11.54
C GLU A 324 1.20 -2.98 -11.27
N ALA A 325 0.97 -3.72 -10.18
CA ALA A 325 1.72 -4.93 -9.85
C ALA A 325 1.70 -5.95 -10.99
N TRP A 326 0.53 -6.21 -11.57
CA TRP A 326 0.36 -7.16 -12.69
C TRP A 326 0.90 -6.65 -14.03
N ARG A 327 1.04 -5.33 -14.20
CA ARG A 327 1.63 -4.74 -15.41
C ARG A 327 3.16 -4.83 -15.42
N ASN A 328 3.78 -5.16 -14.30
CA ASN A 328 5.22 -5.37 -14.19
C ASN A 328 5.69 -6.49 -15.17
N PRO A 329 6.83 -6.31 -15.88
CA PRO A 329 7.36 -7.31 -16.81
C PRO A 329 7.57 -8.70 -16.21
N ALA A 330 8.06 -8.79 -14.97
CA ALA A 330 8.30 -10.08 -14.29
C ALA A 330 6.98 -10.81 -14.04
N ALA A 331 5.95 -10.09 -13.56
CA ALA A 331 4.61 -10.64 -13.36
C ALA A 331 4.02 -11.15 -14.68
N ARG A 332 4.16 -10.37 -15.77
CA ARG A 332 3.67 -10.76 -17.11
C ARG A 332 4.35 -12.01 -17.65
N ALA A 333 5.66 -12.15 -17.44
CA ALA A 333 6.40 -13.35 -17.86
C ALA A 333 5.92 -14.62 -17.12
N ALA A 334 5.62 -14.49 -15.83
CA ALA A 334 5.15 -15.59 -14.99
C ALA A 334 3.75 -16.11 -15.37
N LEU A 335 2.91 -15.32 -16.05
CA LEU A 335 1.56 -15.72 -16.48
C LEU A 335 1.52 -16.92 -17.44
N SER A 336 2.66 -17.28 -18.03
CA SER A 336 2.80 -18.44 -18.91
C SER A 336 2.93 -19.76 -18.14
N ASN A 337 3.38 -19.73 -16.88
CA ASN A 337 3.61 -20.91 -16.06
C ASN A 337 2.44 -21.12 -15.08
N ARG A 338 1.54 -22.06 -15.41
CA ARG A 338 0.34 -22.33 -14.61
C ARG A 338 0.66 -22.87 -13.21
N THR A 339 1.69 -23.71 -13.06
CA THR A 339 2.08 -24.26 -11.76
C THR A 339 2.56 -23.15 -10.83
N LEU A 340 3.46 -22.30 -11.32
CA LEU A 340 3.94 -21.13 -10.58
C LEU A 340 2.79 -20.18 -10.24
N LEU A 341 1.90 -19.92 -11.20
CA LEU A 341 0.78 -19.00 -10.98
C LEU A 341 -0.15 -19.52 -9.88
N ASN A 342 -0.50 -20.81 -9.86
CA ASN A 342 -1.34 -21.37 -8.80
C ASN A 342 -0.69 -21.25 -7.42
N GLU A 343 0.62 -21.48 -7.34
CA GLU A 343 1.39 -21.31 -6.11
C GLU A 343 1.41 -19.84 -5.66
N VAL A 344 1.73 -18.93 -6.58
CA VAL A 344 1.71 -17.47 -6.37
C VAL A 344 0.35 -17.02 -5.86
N ILE A 345 -0.75 -17.42 -6.50
CA ILE A 345 -2.10 -17.01 -6.10
C ILE A 345 -2.44 -17.51 -4.69
N ARG A 346 -2.06 -18.74 -4.32
CA ARG A 346 -2.24 -19.28 -2.96
C ARG A 346 -1.36 -18.56 -1.92
N LEU A 347 -0.19 -18.08 -2.32
CA LEU A 347 0.72 -17.31 -1.45
C LEU A 347 0.08 -15.99 -1.00
N HIS A 348 -0.80 -15.41 -1.81
CA HIS A 348 -1.52 -14.17 -1.49
C HIS A 348 -2.69 -14.37 -0.52
N ILE A 349 -2.96 -15.60 -0.08
CA ILE A 349 -4.08 -15.90 0.82
C ILE A 349 -3.56 -16.44 2.13
N VAL A 350 -4.15 -15.95 3.21
CA VAL A 350 -3.87 -16.39 4.58
C VAL A 350 -5.19 -16.79 5.23
N ASP A 351 -5.22 -17.98 5.82
CA ASP A 351 -6.41 -18.58 6.46
C ASP A 351 -6.68 -18.04 7.87
N GLN A 352 -6.57 -16.71 8.02
CA GLN A 352 -6.99 -15.97 9.20
C GLN A 352 -7.25 -14.51 8.82
N ARG A 353 -8.19 -13.86 9.52
CA ARG A 353 -8.52 -12.44 9.34
C ARG A 353 -7.44 -11.59 9.98
N LEU A 354 -6.75 -10.77 9.19
CA LEU A 354 -5.63 -9.94 9.60
C LEU A 354 -5.90 -8.46 9.31
N PRO A 355 -6.66 -7.75 10.16
CA PRO A 355 -6.76 -6.30 10.08
C PRO A 355 -5.40 -5.63 10.30
N LEU A 356 -5.22 -4.45 9.73
CA LEU A 356 -3.99 -3.65 9.86
C LEU A 356 -3.60 -3.45 11.32
N GLU A 357 -4.55 -3.14 12.20
CA GLU A 357 -4.29 -2.94 13.63
C GLU A 357 -3.81 -4.22 14.33
N HIS A 358 -4.31 -5.40 13.92
CA HIS A 358 -3.77 -6.66 14.40
C HIS A 358 -2.30 -6.81 13.95
N ILE A 359 -2.01 -6.61 12.66
CA ILE A 359 -0.65 -6.70 12.13
C ILE A 359 0.29 -5.73 12.87
N LYS A 360 -0.11 -4.46 13.02
CA LYS A 360 0.65 -3.44 13.76
C LYS A 360 0.90 -3.85 15.20
N SER A 361 -0.12 -4.27 15.94
CA SER A 361 0.02 -4.65 17.35
C SER A 361 1.03 -5.79 17.53
N LYS A 362 0.99 -6.80 16.66
CA LYS A 362 1.94 -7.91 16.67
C LYS A 362 3.34 -7.46 16.28
N SER A 363 3.48 -6.65 15.23
CA SER A 363 4.76 -6.10 14.81
C SER A 363 5.40 -5.18 15.88
N HIS A 364 4.61 -4.38 16.61
CA HIS A 364 5.12 -3.51 17.68
C HIS A 364 5.52 -4.27 18.95
N GLN A 365 4.78 -5.31 19.34
CA GLN A 365 5.16 -6.18 20.46
C GLN A 365 6.57 -6.77 20.27
N HIS A 366 6.95 -7.07 19.03
CA HIS A 366 8.30 -7.54 18.72
C HIS A 366 9.39 -6.46 18.76
N HIS A 367 9.04 -5.17 18.74
CA HIS A 367 9.99 -4.04 18.80
C HIS A 367 10.23 -3.44 20.19
N GLN A 368 9.29 -3.59 21.15
CA GLN A 368 9.40 -2.96 22.49
C GLN A 368 10.42 -3.62 23.43
N VAL A 369 11.07 -4.71 23.05
CA VAL A 369 12.19 -5.31 23.79
C VAL A 369 13.46 -4.42 23.78
N ARG A 370 13.39 -3.22 23.20
CA ARG A 370 14.53 -2.34 23.01
C ARG A 370 15.04 -1.59 24.25
N HIS A 371 14.30 -1.48 25.36
CA HIS A 371 14.66 -0.46 26.37
C HIS A 371 14.59 -0.78 27.86
N GLN A 372 14.27 -2.00 28.29
CA GLN A 372 14.26 -2.29 29.74
C GLN A 372 14.85 -3.67 30.04
N THR A 373 16.17 -3.72 30.20
CA THR A 373 16.89 -4.42 31.30
C THR A 373 18.38 -4.43 30.98
N GLY A 374 19.12 -3.54 31.63
CA GLY A 374 20.50 -3.85 31.93
C GLY A 374 20.50 -5.10 32.80
N HIS A 375 21.20 -6.15 32.37
CA HIS A 375 21.37 -7.44 33.06
C HIS A 375 20.30 -8.51 32.78
N ALA A 376 20.21 -8.97 31.53
CA ALA A 376 19.77 -10.34 31.26
C ALA A 376 20.58 -10.94 30.10
N ARG A 377 21.23 -12.08 30.36
CA ARG A 377 21.89 -12.95 29.35
C ARG A 377 20.84 -13.71 28.53
N GLY A 378 19.89 -12.99 27.93
CA GLY A 378 18.83 -13.54 27.09
C GLY A 378 18.95 -13.04 25.66
N HIS A 379 19.12 -13.94 24.71
CA HIS A 379 19.12 -13.62 23.28
C HIS A 379 17.73 -13.14 22.85
N HIS A 380 17.53 -11.83 22.73
CA HIS A 380 16.26 -11.27 22.24
C HIS A 380 16.19 -11.37 20.71
N HIS A 381 15.77 -12.55 20.23
CA HIS A 381 15.42 -12.79 18.83
C HIS A 381 14.17 -11.96 18.48
N HIS A 382 14.36 -10.85 17.77
CA HIS A 382 13.26 -10.07 17.22
C HIS A 382 12.68 -10.84 16.04
N GLN A 383 11.70 -11.70 16.31
CA GLN A 383 11.00 -12.45 15.28
C GLN A 383 10.01 -11.51 14.57
N LEU A 384 10.03 -11.51 13.22
CA LEU A 384 9.00 -10.81 12.45
C LEU A 384 7.64 -11.45 12.74
N PHE A 385 6.58 -10.64 12.77
CA PHE A 385 5.24 -11.22 12.74
C PHE A 385 5.10 -11.98 11.42
N GLN A 386 4.90 -13.29 11.51
CA GLN A 386 4.81 -14.19 10.36
C GLN A 386 3.53 -15.00 10.42
N VAL A 387 2.99 -15.32 9.25
CA VAL A 387 1.77 -16.12 9.13
C VAL A 387 1.88 -17.06 7.94
N ARG A 388 1.47 -18.32 8.10
CA ARG A 388 1.41 -19.28 6.99
C ARG A 388 0.41 -18.81 5.93
N SER A 389 0.84 -18.84 4.68
CA SER A 389 -0.07 -18.65 3.54
C SER A 389 -0.75 -19.98 3.18
N MET A 390 -1.72 -19.94 2.27
CA MET A 390 -2.28 -21.15 1.71
C MET A 390 -1.29 -21.88 0.80
N SER A 391 -0.19 -21.25 0.38
CA SER A 391 0.89 -21.91 -0.35
C SER A 391 1.88 -22.63 0.59
N ASP A 392 1.38 -23.56 1.42
CA ASP A 392 2.20 -24.30 2.40
C ASP A 392 3.44 -24.95 1.74
N PRO A 393 4.65 -24.80 2.34
CA PRO A 393 4.94 -24.23 3.66
C PRO A 393 5.25 -22.71 3.68
N LYS A 394 5.02 -21.99 2.58
CA LYS A 394 5.40 -20.58 2.48
C LYS A 394 4.61 -19.70 3.46
N SER A 395 5.34 -18.85 4.18
CA SER A 395 4.78 -17.87 5.10
C SER A 395 4.93 -16.45 4.55
N LEU A 396 4.03 -15.57 4.98
CA LEU A 396 4.13 -14.13 4.80
C LEU A 396 4.74 -13.50 6.04
N TYR A 397 5.61 -12.52 5.84
CA TYR A 397 6.30 -11.78 6.90
C TYR A 397 5.86 -10.32 6.86
N PHE A 398 5.53 -9.76 8.02
CA PHE A 398 4.97 -8.42 8.14
C PHE A 398 5.93 -7.49 8.87
N ASN A 399 6.06 -6.29 8.33
CA ASN A 399 6.84 -5.22 8.94
C ASN A 399 6.13 -3.88 8.82
N VAL A 400 6.22 -3.06 9.88
CA VAL A 400 5.61 -1.73 9.92
C VAL A 400 6.72 -0.70 10.03
N MET A 401 6.92 0.07 8.96
CA MET A 401 7.85 1.18 8.95
C MET A 401 7.14 2.43 9.43
N VAL A 402 7.74 3.13 10.40
CA VAL A 402 7.22 4.40 10.93
C VAL A 402 8.10 5.52 10.41
N SER A 403 7.50 6.46 9.67
CA SER A 403 8.16 7.68 9.17
C SER A 403 7.33 8.90 9.60
N GLY A 404 7.74 9.56 10.68
CA GLY A 404 6.95 10.62 11.32
C GLY A 404 5.62 10.07 11.86
N SER A 405 4.49 10.64 11.43
CA SER A 405 3.14 10.12 11.73
C SER A 405 2.68 9.02 10.78
N ASN A 406 3.38 8.80 9.65
CA ASN A 406 2.98 7.83 8.65
C ASN A 406 3.50 6.43 9.00
N HIS A 407 2.61 5.46 8.92
CA HIS A 407 2.91 4.05 9.14
C HIS A 407 2.73 3.33 7.81
N THR A 408 3.81 2.82 7.25
CA THR A 408 3.80 2.03 6.01
C THR A 408 3.91 0.56 6.37
N LEU A 409 2.86 -0.21 6.09
CA LEU A 409 2.87 -1.65 6.24
C LEU A 409 3.48 -2.29 4.99
N THR A 410 4.43 -3.20 5.19
CA THR A 410 4.98 -4.05 4.14
C THR A 410 4.72 -5.52 4.46
N VAL A 411 4.43 -6.29 3.42
CA VAL A 411 4.29 -7.74 3.46
C VAL A 411 5.30 -8.36 2.51
N GLU A 412 6.02 -9.37 2.98
CA GLU A 412 6.98 -10.13 2.18
C GLU A 412 6.56 -11.59 2.06
N GLY A 413 6.67 -12.15 0.86
CA GLY A 413 6.40 -13.56 0.57
C GLY A 413 7.10 -14.00 -0.71
N GLY A 414 7.72 -15.19 -0.69
CA GLY A 414 8.41 -15.75 -1.85
C GLY A 414 9.46 -14.81 -2.45
N GLY A 415 10.29 -14.19 -1.59
CA GLY A 415 11.37 -13.27 -2.01
C GLY A 415 10.95 -11.84 -2.37
N VAL A 416 9.65 -11.56 -2.51
CA VAL A 416 9.13 -10.25 -2.91
C VAL A 416 8.62 -9.50 -1.68
N ASN A 417 9.13 -8.28 -1.47
CA ASN A 417 8.61 -7.34 -0.48
C ASN A 417 7.67 -6.35 -1.19
N ALA A 418 6.43 -6.25 -0.70
CA ALA A 418 5.34 -5.43 -1.23
C ALA A 418 4.82 -4.45 -0.17
N THR A 419 4.46 -3.25 -0.60
CA THR A 419 3.80 -2.24 0.24
C THR A 419 2.29 -2.46 0.20
N VAL A 420 1.64 -2.41 1.36
CA VAL A 420 0.17 -2.36 1.43
C VAL A 420 -0.27 -0.93 1.14
N ILE A 421 -0.90 -0.73 -0.02
CA ILE A 421 -1.33 0.59 -0.51
C ILE A 421 -2.76 0.92 -0.08
N GLN A 422 -3.64 -0.08 0.00
CA GLN A 422 -5.00 0.08 0.50
C GLN A 422 -5.31 -1.06 1.47
N PRO A 423 -5.14 -0.84 2.79
CA PRO A 423 -5.42 -1.85 3.79
C PRO A 423 -6.92 -1.97 4.06
N ASP A 424 -7.30 -3.04 4.75
CA ASP A 424 -8.56 -3.20 5.47
C ASP A 424 -9.86 -3.09 4.67
N ILE A 425 -9.86 -3.38 3.37
CA ILE A 425 -11.11 -3.45 2.62
C ILE A 425 -11.94 -4.60 3.20
N ALA A 426 -13.10 -4.25 3.74
CA ALA A 426 -13.95 -5.19 4.44
C ALA A 426 -14.79 -6.02 3.46
N ALA A 427 -14.89 -7.31 3.75
CA ALA A 427 -15.78 -8.24 3.08
C ALA A 427 -16.53 -9.07 4.12
N THR A 428 -17.68 -9.63 3.76
CA THR A 428 -18.53 -10.42 4.66
C THR A 428 -17.84 -11.69 5.17
N ASN A 429 -16.88 -12.23 4.41
CA ASN A 429 -16.20 -13.47 4.71
C ASN A 429 -14.68 -13.34 4.93
N GLY A 430 -14.15 -12.11 4.92
CA GLY A 430 -12.71 -11.88 5.04
C GLY A 430 -12.31 -10.42 5.01
N ILE A 431 -11.05 -10.17 4.69
CA ILE A 431 -10.50 -8.83 4.52
C ILE A 431 -9.52 -8.81 3.34
N ILE A 432 -9.47 -7.70 2.61
CA ILE A 432 -8.60 -7.52 1.46
C ILE A 432 -7.62 -6.38 1.76
N HIS A 433 -6.33 -6.64 1.52
CA HIS A 433 -5.28 -5.62 1.48
C HIS A 433 -4.77 -5.52 0.05
N ILE A 434 -4.85 -4.35 -0.58
CA ILE A 434 -4.24 -4.16 -1.90
C ILE A 434 -2.75 -3.89 -1.71
N ILE A 435 -1.93 -4.60 -2.48
CA ILE A 435 -0.46 -4.49 -2.44
C ILE A 435 0.12 -4.06 -3.79
N ASP A 436 1.27 -3.39 -3.77
CA ASP A 436 1.91 -2.81 -4.95
C ASP A 436 2.70 -3.81 -5.82
N ARG A 437 2.84 -5.07 -5.38
CA ARG A 437 3.64 -6.11 -6.06
C ARG A 437 2.99 -7.48 -5.96
N VAL A 438 3.33 -8.37 -6.90
CA VAL A 438 2.89 -9.77 -6.87
C VAL A 438 3.91 -10.59 -6.07
N LEU A 439 3.51 -11.11 -4.91
CA LEU A 439 4.32 -11.97 -4.05
C LEU A 439 4.72 -13.27 -4.78
N GLY A 440 5.91 -13.79 -4.50
CA GLY A 440 6.41 -15.03 -5.13
C GLY A 440 6.89 -14.90 -6.58
N ILE A 441 6.92 -13.69 -7.16
CA ILE A 441 7.51 -13.44 -8.48
C ILE A 441 8.77 -12.61 -8.30
N ALA A 442 9.87 -13.27 -7.94
CA ALA A 442 11.15 -12.62 -7.71
C ALA A 442 11.75 -12.05 -9.02
N SER A 443 12.20 -10.80 -8.97
CA SER A 443 12.88 -10.10 -10.09
C SER A 443 14.37 -9.86 -9.85
N HIS A 444 14.87 -10.20 -8.65
CA HIS A 444 16.24 -9.94 -8.24
C HIS A 444 17.05 -11.23 -8.21
N THR A 445 18.33 -11.13 -8.60
CA THR A 445 19.35 -12.14 -8.31
C THR A 445 19.65 -12.20 -6.81
N VAL A 446 20.35 -13.26 -6.37
CA VAL A 446 20.82 -13.37 -4.98
C VAL A 446 21.67 -12.17 -4.58
N LYS A 447 22.52 -11.65 -5.48
CA LYS A 447 23.31 -10.44 -5.20
C LYS A 447 22.42 -9.21 -4.95
N GLU A 448 21.47 -8.95 -5.85
CA GLU A 448 20.61 -7.77 -5.79
C GLU A 448 19.68 -7.82 -4.59
N LYS A 449 19.12 -9.00 -4.27
CA LYS A 449 18.32 -9.18 -3.05
C LYS A 449 19.16 -8.96 -1.80
N LEU A 450 20.41 -9.48 -1.77
CA LEU A 450 21.32 -9.26 -0.66
C LEU A 450 21.67 -7.77 -0.48
N ALA A 451 21.83 -7.03 -1.57
CA ALA A 451 22.18 -5.60 -1.54
C ALA A 451 21.02 -4.69 -1.11
N THR A 452 19.78 -5.06 -1.44
CA THR A 452 18.60 -4.21 -1.24
C THR A 452 17.89 -4.46 0.09
N ASP A 453 18.25 -5.53 0.79
CA ASP A 453 17.60 -5.92 2.04
C ASP A 453 18.35 -5.38 3.27
N PRO A 454 17.73 -4.47 4.05
CA PRO A 454 18.43 -3.72 5.09
C PRO A 454 18.90 -4.57 6.27
N ILE A 455 18.36 -5.78 6.46
CA ILE A 455 18.81 -6.67 7.55
C ILE A 455 19.96 -7.59 7.12
N MET A 456 20.39 -7.54 5.86
CA MET A 456 21.49 -8.34 5.33
C MET A 456 22.72 -7.50 4.94
N GLU A 457 22.73 -6.20 5.29
CA GLU A 457 23.76 -5.23 4.91
C GLU A 457 25.17 -5.69 5.31
N LYS A 458 25.36 -6.20 6.53
CA LYS A 458 26.68 -6.66 6.98
C LYS A 458 27.18 -7.85 6.17
N THR A 459 26.30 -8.79 5.80
CA THR A 459 26.69 -9.91 4.93
C THR A 459 27.03 -9.41 3.52
N PHE A 460 26.26 -8.47 2.99
CA PHE A 460 26.57 -7.83 1.71
C PHE A 460 27.96 -7.17 1.75
N ARG A 461 28.21 -6.30 2.72
CA ARG A 461 29.49 -5.59 2.89
C ARG A 461 30.68 -6.52 3.07
N LEU A 462 30.49 -7.62 3.81
CA LEU A 462 31.53 -8.62 3.99
C LEU A 462 31.97 -9.26 2.65
N GLY A 463 31.08 -9.30 1.66
CA GLY A 463 31.32 -9.86 0.33
C GLY A 463 31.53 -8.85 -0.80
N GLU A 464 31.37 -7.53 -0.58
CA GLU A 464 31.49 -6.47 -1.61
C GLU A 464 32.80 -6.55 -2.39
N GLU A 465 33.82 -7.03 -1.69
CA GLU A 465 35.21 -7.02 -2.06
C GLU A 465 35.63 -8.23 -2.93
N GLY A 466 34.69 -8.75 -3.74
CA GLY A 466 34.90 -9.75 -4.80
C GLY A 466 33.95 -10.95 -4.72
N PHE A 467 33.58 -11.38 -3.50
CA PHE A 467 32.66 -12.52 -3.31
C PHE A 467 31.31 -12.27 -4.00
N ASN A 468 30.72 -11.09 -3.83
CA ASN A 468 29.37 -10.79 -4.30
C ASN A 468 29.20 -10.85 -5.82
N GLU A 469 30.25 -10.66 -6.62
CA GLU A 469 30.13 -10.72 -8.09
C GLU A 469 29.72 -12.11 -8.58
N ARG A 470 30.11 -13.17 -7.87
CA ARG A 470 29.72 -14.55 -8.21
C ARG A 470 28.21 -14.77 -8.10
N LEU A 471 27.52 -14.04 -7.22
CA LEU A 471 26.10 -14.18 -6.94
C LEU A 471 25.19 -13.60 -8.05
N LYS A 472 25.76 -13.00 -9.10
CA LYS A 472 25.04 -12.55 -10.30
C LYS A 472 24.90 -13.64 -11.37
N ASP A 473 25.63 -14.74 -11.27
CA ASP A 473 25.63 -15.75 -12.31
C ASP A 473 24.26 -16.43 -12.43
N ASN A 474 23.66 -16.36 -13.62
CA ASN A 474 22.35 -16.94 -13.91
C ASN A 474 22.44 -18.42 -14.32
N ASN A 475 23.64 -18.92 -14.61
CA ASN A 475 23.88 -20.32 -14.95
C ASN A 475 23.99 -21.21 -13.71
N SER A 476 24.28 -20.60 -12.56
CA SER A 476 24.34 -21.27 -11.27
C SER A 476 22.97 -21.27 -10.57
N ARG A 477 22.75 -22.23 -9.66
CA ARG A 477 21.65 -22.19 -8.70
C ARG A 477 22.20 -22.14 -7.28
N PHE A 478 21.98 -21.01 -6.63
CA PHE A 478 22.49 -20.76 -5.28
C PHE A 478 21.47 -21.15 -4.21
N THR A 479 21.94 -21.77 -3.14
CA THR A 479 21.25 -21.76 -1.84
C THR A 479 22.15 -21.03 -0.86
N PHE A 480 21.81 -19.80 -0.52
CA PHE A 480 22.65 -18.95 0.32
C PHE A 480 22.04 -18.80 1.72
N PHE A 481 22.70 -19.37 2.72
CA PHE A 481 22.35 -19.20 4.12
C PHE A 481 22.92 -17.88 4.63
N VAL A 482 22.14 -16.81 4.59
CA VAL A 482 22.63 -15.45 4.85
C VAL A 482 22.45 -15.09 6.33
N PRO A 483 23.52 -14.90 7.13
CA PRO A 483 23.38 -14.35 8.46
C PRO A 483 22.88 -12.91 8.38
N ARG A 484 21.87 -12.56 9.16
CA ARG A 484 21.41 -11.17 9.23
C ARG A 484 22.30 -10.33 10.14
N ASP A 485 22.15 -9.02 10.09
CA ASP A 485 23.00 -8.09 10.84
C ASP A 485 23.01 -8.32 12.35
N ALA A 486 21.89 -8.78 12.92
CA ALA A 486 21.79 -9.17 14.32
C ALA A 486 22.65 -10.42 14.65
N ALA A 487 22.75 -11.39 13.73
CA ALA A 487 23.61 -12.55 13.90
C ALA A 487 25.08 -12.12 13.97
N TRP A 488 25.51 -11.21 13.09
CA TRP A 488 26.85 -10.64 13.14
C TRP A 488 27.11 -9.83 14.40
N HIS A 489 26.14 -9.06 14.89
CA HIS A 489 26.25 -8.33 16.15
C HIS A 489 26.41 -9.29 17.34
N ASN A 490 25.65 -10.38 17.38
CA ASN A 490 25.80 -11.42 18.40
C ASN A 490 27.20 -12.04 18.35
N MET A 491 27.74 -12.30 17.16
CA MET A 491 29.10 -12.79 16.99
C MET A 491 30.15 -11.75 17.41
N GLU A 492 29.94 -10.46 17.14
CA GLU A 492 30.83 -9.39 17.60
C GLU A 492 30.89 -9.31 19.13
N ASN A 493 29.77 -9.53 19.81
CA ASN A 493 29.73 -9.60 21.27
C ASN A 493 30.45 -10.84 21.82
N ARG A 494 30.34 -11.98 21.13
CA ARG A 494 30.99 -13.24 21.52
C ARG A 494 32.50 -13.26 21.21
N TYR A 495 32.89 -12.70 20.07
CA TYR A 495 34.25 -12.76 19.50
C TYR A 495 34.71 -11.41 18.92
N PRO A 496 34.82 -10.34 19.73
CA PRO A 496 34.96 -8.96 19.25
C PRO A 496 36.17 -8.74 18.35
N SER A 497 37.34 -9.24 18.76
CA SER A 497 38.58 -9.06 17.99
C SER A 497 38.57 -9.81 16.66
N ALA A 498 38.00 -11.01 16.61
CA ALA A 498 37.97 -11.82 15.39
C ALA A 498 36.96 -11.26 14.39
N ILE A 499 35.76 -10.91 14.84
CA ILE A 499 34.73 -10.32 13.97
C ILE A 499 35.19 -8.95 13.45
N LYS A 500 35.76 -8.08 14.29
CA LYS A 500 36.31 -6.80 13.81
C LYS A 500 37.40 -6.98 12.76
N LYS A 501 38.31 -7.95 12.95
CA LYS A 501 39.33 -8.28 11.94
C LYS A 501 38.69 -8.74 10.64
N LEU A 502 37.63 -9.56 10.70
CA LEU A 502 36.98 -10.12 9.52
C LEU A 502 36.46 -9.04 8.54
N PHE A 503 35.98 -7.91 9.06
CA PHE A 503 35.51 -6.77 8.26
C PHE A 503 36.63 -5.80 7.82
N MET A 504 37.90 -6.09 8.10
CA MET A 504 39.02 -5.28 7.60
C MET A 504 39.53 -5.80 6.25
N PRO A 505 39.94 -4.93 5.31
CA PRO A 505 40.39 -5.34 3.98
C PRO A 505 41.52 -6.40 3.96
N ARG A 506 42.44 -6.37 4.92
CA ARG A 506 43.54 -7.35 4.99
C ARG A 506 43.11 -8.79 5.35
N PHE A 507 41.87 -9.00 5.82
CA PHE A 507 41.33 -10.32 6.17
C PHE A 507 40.26 -10.81 5.19
N ARG A 508 40.14 -10.19 4.01
CA ARG A 508 39.20 -10.58 2.93
C ARG A 508 39.19 -12.07 2.63
N TYR A 509 40.36 -12.70 2.62
CA TYR A 509 40.46 -14.15 2.39
C TYR A 509 39.63 -14.94 3.41
N HIS A 510 39.67 -14.55 4.69
CA HIS A 510 38.93 -15.22 5.76
C HIS A 510 37.42 -14.92 5.66
N ALA A 511 37.08 -13.69 5.27
CA ALA A 511 35.69 -13.29 5.00
C ALA A 511 35.07 -14.13 3.89
N HIS A 512 35.74 -14.25 2.74
CA HIS A 512 35.31 -15.10 1.62
C HIS A 512 35.14 -16.55 2.06
N GLN A 513 36.11 -17.05 2.79
CA GLN A 513 36.12 -18.41 3.33
C GLN A 513 34.94 -18.73 4.25
N ILE A 514 34.43 -17.74 5.00
CA ILE A 514 33.23 -17.90 5.81
C ILE A 514 31.98 -17.82 4.93
N LEU A 515 31.89 -16.85 4.02
CA LEU A 515 30.76 -16.71 3.10
C LEU A 515 30.60 -17.94 2.18
N GLU A 516 31.70 -18.56 1.76
CA GLU A 516 31.70 -19.78 0.94
C GLU A 516 31.12 -21.00 1.65
N ARG A 517 31.28 -21.09 2.98
CA ARG A 517 30.61 -22.12 3.80
C ARG A 517 29.11 -21.91 3.90
N HIS A 518 28.64 -20.69 3.73
CA HIS A 518 27.23 -20.36 3.74
C HIS A 518 26.58 -20.54 2.35
N LEU A 519 27.38 -20.74 1.30
CA LEU A 519 26.92 -20.79 -0.08
C LEU A 519 26.98 -22.21 -0.64
N VAL A 520 25.82 -22.78 -0.93
CA VAL A 520 25.68 -24.04 -1.66
C VAL A 520 25.40 -23.71 -3.13
N VAL A 521 26.14 -24.38 -4.03
CA VAL A 521 25.95 -24.30 -5.48
C VAL A 521 25.62 -25.70 -5.98
N ALA A 522 24.46 -25.87 -6.59
CA ALA A 522 23.99 -27.16 -7.06
C ALA A 522 23.18 -27.00 -8.37
N ASN A 523 22.68 -28.11 -8.92
CA ASN A 523 21.80 -28.08 -10.09
C ASN A 523 20.43 -27.44 -9.77
N THR A 524 20.03 -27.46 -8.50
CA THR A 524 18.78 -26.91 -7.99
C THR A 524 19.03 -26.17 -6.68
N ALA A 525 18.37 -25.04 -6.46
CA ALA A 525 18.35 -24.40 -5.15
C ALA A 525 17.47 -25.23 -4.19
N TYR A 526 17.83 -25.27 -2.91
CA TYR A 526 17.15 -26.07 -1.90
C TYR A 526 16.25 -25.18 -1.04
N THR A 527 14.95 -25.47 -1.03
CA THR A 527 13.99 -24.87 -0.10
C THR A 527 14.15 -25.47 1.31
N MET A 528 13.54 -24.84 2.32
CA MET A 528 13.46 -25.45 3.66
C MET A 528 12.72 -26.79 3.64
N MET A 529 11.76 -26.96 2.74
CA MET A 529 11.07 -28.23 2.55
C MET A 529 11.96 -29.31 1.94
N ASP A 530 12.83 -28.96 0.99
CA ASP A 530 13.81 -29.88 0.42
C ASP A 530 14.80 -30.34 1.49
N ILE A 531 15.33 -29.40 2.27
CA ILE A 531 16.23 -29.68 3.39
C ILE A 531 15.51 -30.58 4.41
N LYS A 532 14.26 -30.27 4.77
CA LYS A 532 13.44 -31.10 5.67
C LYS A 532 13.36 -32.55 5.22
N ARG A 533 13.09 -32.75 3.92
CA ARG A 533 12.99 -34.08 3.31
C ARG A 533 14.33 -34.81 3.37
N MET A 534 15.42 -34.12 3.07
CA MET A 534 16.77 -34.70 3.12
C MET A 534 17.20 -35.05 4.55
N THR A 535 16.71 -34.32 5.56
CA THR A 535 17.05 -34.57 6.98
C THR A 535 16.18 -35.62 7.67
N HIS A 536 15.27 -36.29 6.95
CA HIS A 536 14.31 -37.21 7.55
C HIS A 536 14.98 -38.38 8.29
N SER A 537 16.13 -38.85 7.82
CA SER A 537 16.88 -39.99 8.39
C SER A 537 18.14 -39.59 9.16
N GLY A 538 18.34 -38.30 9.45
CA GLY A 538 19.53 -37.79 10.11
C GLY A 538 20.01 -36.46 9.50
N PRO A 539 21.20 -35.97 9.87
CA PRO A 539 21.78 -34.77 9.28
C PRO A 539 22.00 -34.92 7.76
N VAL A 540 21.68 -33.87 6.99
CA VAL A 540 22.00 -33.77 5.56
C VAL A 540 23.38 -33.15 5.39
N THR A 541 24.16 -33.65 4.43
CA THR A 541 25.42 -33.02 4.02
C THR A 541 25.21 -32.25 2.72
N LEU A 542 25.34 -30.92 2.78
CA LEU A 542 25.31 -30.05 1.60
C LEU A 542 26.74 -29.69 1.17
N HIS A 543 27.00 -29.75 -0.14
CA HIS A 543 28.28 -29.34 -0.71
C HIS A 543 28.30 -27.83 -0.90
N THR A 544 29.08 -27.13 -0.07
CA THR A 544 29.29 -25.69 -0.21
C THR A 544 30.49 -25.43 -1.12
N VAL A 545 30.72 -24.17 -1.49
CA VAL A 545 31.88 -23.79 -2.32
C VAL A 545 33.21 -24.15 -1.65
N ARG A 546 33.27 -24.17 -0.32
CA ARG A 546 34.51 -24.44 0.43
C ARG A 546 34.56 -25.83 1.04
N ASP A 547 33.56 -26.17 1.87
CA ASP A 547 33.52 -27.39 2.67
C ASP A 547 32.14 -28.09 2.63
N LYS A 548 32.01 -29.17 3.38
CA LYS A 548 30.72 -29.86 3.58
C LYS A 548 30.00 -29.22 4.76
N LEU A 549 28.74 -28.85 4.55
CA LEU A 549 27.87 -28.31 5.59
C LEU A 549 26.88 -29.38 6.03
N GLU A 550 27.07 -29.90 7.24
CA GLU A 550 26.19 -30.90 7.84
C GLU A 550 25.11 -30.20 8.67
N LEU A 551 23.85 -30.32 8.25
CA LEU A 551 22.70 -29.65 8.86
C LEU A 551 21.65 -30.66 9.28
N GLN A 552 20.98 -30.41 10.39
CA GLN A 552 19.75 -31.09 10.74
C GLN A 552 18.64 -30.05 10.94
N LEU A 553 17.54 -30.18 10.20
CA LEU A 553 16.41 -29.26 10.29
C LEU A 553 15.43 -29.74 11.35
N GLN A 554 14.95 -28.81 12.16
CA GLN A 554 13.82 -29.00 13.06
C GLN A 554 12.77 -27.92 12.76
N GLU A 555 11.52 -28.35 12.52
CA GLU A 555 10.40 -27.44 12.40
C GLU A 555 9.68 -27.37 13.75
N LYS A 556 9.59 -26.16 14.30
CA LYS A 556 8.86 -25.87 15.54
C LYS A 556 7.68 -24.94 15.22
N ALA A 557 6.81 -24.71 16.20
CA ALA A 557 5.62 -23.87 16.02
C ALA A 557 5.93 -22.46 15.49
N ASN A 558 7.11 -21.92 15.83
CA ASN A 558 7.55 -20.59 15.41
C ASN A 558 8.55 -20.60 14.24
N GLY A 559 8.70 -21.68 13.49
CA GLY A 559 9.50 -21.71 12.27
C GLY A 559 10.59 -22.79 12.26
N TYR A 560 11.56 -22.60 11.35
CA TYR A 560 12.62 -23.57 11.10
C TYR A 560 13.88 -23.28 11.92
N TYR A 561 14.47 -24.33 12.48
CA TYR A 561 15.75 -24.30 13.18
C TYR A 561 16.73 -25.23 12.49
N LEU A 562 17.91 -24.71 12.16
CA LEU A 562 19.03 -25.47 11.63
C LEU A 562 19.96 -25.79 12.77
N LYS A 563 20.07 -27.07 13.11
CA LYS A 563 21.13 -27.56 13.99
C LYS A 563 22.40 -27.74 13.16
N TRP A 564 23.45 -27.02 13.53
CA TRP A 564 24.77 -27.08 12.94
C TRP A 564 25.81 -27.20 14.05
N GLN A 565 26.58 -28.28 14.05
CA GLN A 565 27.44 -28.65 15.17
C GLN A 565 26.63 -28.70 16.50
N ASN A 566 27.02 -27.89 17.49
CA ASN A 566 26.36 -27.79 18.79
C ASN A 566 25.44 -26.56 18.89
N GLU A 567 25.25 -25.82 17.79
CA GLU A 567 24.43 -24.61 17.74
C GLU A 567 23.08 -24.91 17.08
N GLU A 568 22.03 -24.30 17.61
CA GLU A 568 20.69 -24.33 17.02
C GLU A 568 20.37 -22.92 16.51
N ILE A 569 20.21 -22.79 15.19
CA ILE A 569 20.12 -21.50 14.51
C ILE A 569 18.71 -21.32 13.94
N LEU A 570 18.01 -20.28 14.40
CA LEU A 570 16.71 -19.90 13.84
C LEU A 570 16.88 -19.39 12.40
N VAL A 571 16.04 -19.90 11.50
CA VAL A 571 15.83 -19.34 10.17
C VAL A 571 14.81 -18.21 10.30
N HIS A 572 15.31 -16.98 10.26
CA HIS A 572 14.52 -15.75 10.44
C HIS A 572 13.55 -15.50 9.27
N ARG A 573 14.00 -15.72 8.03
CA ARG A 573 13.16 -15.75 6.83
C ARG A 573 13.60 -16.92 5.94
N ALA A 574 12.69 -17.86 5.73
CA ALA A 574 12.91 -19.01 4.85
C ALA A 574 12.50 -18.69 3.41
N ASP A 575 13.13 -19.39 2.47
CA ASP A 575 12.68 -19.47 1.06
C ASP A 575 12.54 -18.10 0.38
N VAL A 576 13.51 -17.20 0.59
CA VAL A 576 13.56 -15.89 -0.07
C VAL A 576 14.03 -16.11 -1.51
N GLU A 577 13.07 -16.26 -2.43
CA GLU A 577 13.32 -16.57 -3.84
C GLU A 577 14.05 -15.44 -4.57
N CYS A 578 14.96 -15.84 -5.47
CA CYS A 578 15.71 -14.99 -6.38
C CYS A 578 15.71 -15.64 -7.78
N THR A 579 16.03 -14.87 -8.83
CA THR A 579 16.04 -15.36 -10.22
C THR A 579 17.07 -16.48 -10.48
N ASN A 580 18.14 -16.53 -9.68
CA ASN A 580 19.23 -17.50 -9.79
C ASN A 580 19.46 -18.33 -8.51
N GLY A 581 18.52 -18.34 -7.56
CA GLY A 581 18.68 -19.11 -6.33
C GLY A 581 17.68 -18.77 -5.24
N ILE A 582 17.99 -19.21 -4.02
CA ILE A 582 17.19 -18.97 -2.82
C ILE A 582 18.11 -18.49 -1.70
N ILE A 583 17.63 -17.52 -0.91
CA ILE A 583 18.25 -17.07 0.33
C ILE A 583 17.46 -17.63 1.52
N HIS A 584 18.19 -18.11 2.53
CA HIS A 584 17.65 -18.42 3.85
C HIS A 584 18.30 -17.49 4.86
N VAL A 585 17.54 -16.56 5.43
CA VAL A 585 18.06 -15.55 6.35
C VAL A 585 18.15 -16.15 7.75
N LEU A 586 19.33 -16.10 8.36
CA LEU A 586 19.66 -16.78 9.62
C LEU A 586 19.93 -15.82 10.77
N ASP A 587 19.56 -16.24 11.98
CA ASP A 587 19.92 -15.60 13.25
C ASP A 587 21.28 -16.06 13.81
N GLY A 588 22.03 -16.84 13.04
CA GLY A 588 23.35 -17.36 13.40
C GLY A 588 24.33 -17.33 12.22
N VAL A 589 25.62 -17.50 12.53
CA VAL A 589 26.71 -17.56 11.56
C VAL A 589 27.36 -18.93 11.67
N PHE A 590 27.59 -19.62 10.55
CA PHE A 590 28.37 -20.87 10.49
C PHE A 590 29.87 -20.59 10.67
N LEU A 591 30.24 -20.21 11.89
CA LEU A 591 31.59 -19.86 12.32
C LEU A 591 32.18 -20.97 13.19
N LYS A 592 33.36 -21.50 12.83
CA LYS A 592 34.06 -22.52 13.61
C LYS A 592 35.02 -21.86 14.60
N ASP A 593 35.32 -22.53 15.71
CA ASP A 593 36.36 -22.09 16.68
C ASP A 593 37.70 -21.78 16.02
N SER A 594 38.09 -22.59 15.03
CA SER A 594 39.31 -22.40 14.24
C SER A 594 39.33 -21.10 13.44
N ASP A 595 38.17 -20.58 13.04
CA ASP A 595 38.07 -19.33 12.28
C ASP A 595 38.33 -18.09 13.18
N VAL A 596 38.15 -18.26 14.50
CA VAL A 596 38.25 -17.20 15.51
C VAL A 596 39.60 -17.22 16.23
N ARG A 597 40.23 -18.40 16.36
CA ARG A 597 41.54 -18.59 16.98
C ARG A 597 42.66 -18.30 15.98
N VAL A 598 43.00 -17.03 15.81
CA VAL A 598 44.27 -16.65 15.18
C VAL A 598 45.37 -16.75 16.23
N THR A 599 46.18 -17.81 16.19
CA THR A 599 47.44 -17.85 16.96
C THR A 599 48.29 -16.65 16.55
N ALA A 600 48.72 -15.86 17.55
CA ALA A 600 49.71 -14.82 17.39
C ALA A 600 51.06 -15.47 17.06
N GLY A 601 51.29 -15.80 15.79
CA GLY A 601 52.53 -16.37 15.30
C GLY A 601 52.51 -16.32 13.79
N GLY A 602 53.17 -15.31 13.22
CA GLY A 602 53.30 -15.20 11.77
C GLY A 602 54.01 -16.42 11.20
N SER A 603 53.47 -16.95 10.11
CA SER A 603 54.24 -17.55 9.02
C SER A 603 53.32 -17.68 7.81
N THR A 604 53.77 -17.10 6.72
CA THR A 604 53.26 -17.26 5.36
C THR A 604 52.91 -18.72 5.06
N VAL A 605 51.63 -18.99 4.78
CA VAL A 605 51.23 -20.25 4.15
C VAL A 605 51.64 -20.16 2.68
N ILE A 606 52.75 -20.81 2.34
CA ILE A 606 53.13 -21.07 0.94
C ILE A 606 52.22 -22.21 0.43
N PRO A 607 51.64 -22.14 -0.78
CA PRO A 607 50.86 -23.23 -1.33
C PRO A 607 51.72 -24.48 -1.52
N SER A 608 51.18 -25.63 -1.12
CA SER A 608 51.78 -26.96 -1.26
C SER A 608 51.79 -27.45 -2.71
N SER A 609 52.61 -26.85 -3.56
CA SER A 609 52.85 -27.34 -4.93
C SER A 609 54.26 -27.02 -5.48
N LEU A 610 55.27 -26.93 -4.61
CA LEU A 610 56.67 -26.68 -5.00
C LEU A 610 57.68 -27.26 -3.97
N GLN A 611 57.41 -28.48 -3.47
CA GLN A 611 58.40 -29.28 -2.74
C GLN A 611 58.80 -30.50 -3.60
N ALA A 612 59.43 -30.21 -4.71
CA ALA A 612 60.31 -31.16 -5.39
C ALA A 612 61.32 -30.32 -6.18
N VAL A 613 62.58 -30.75 -6.17
CA VAL A 613 63.75 -30.06 -6.73
C VAL A 613 64.35 -29.00 -5.78
N ILE A 614 65.17 -29.46 -4.84
CA ILE A 614 66.59 -29.10 -4.70
C ILE A 614 67.17 -30.10 -3.68
N LEU A 615 67.68 -31.20 -4.20
CA LEU A 615 68.57 -32.13 -3.53
C LEU A 615 69.63 -32.44 -4.59
N LEU A 616 70.91 -32.34 -4.19
CA LEU A 616 72.16 -32.48 -4.97
C LEU A 616 72.80 -31.14 -5.38
N VAL A 617 73.69 -30.60 -4.54
CA VAL A 617 75.16 -30.69 -4.69
C VAL A 617 75.81 -30.56 -3.28
N THR A 618 76.82 -31.39 -3.06
CA THR A 618 77.58 -31.72 -1.85
C THR A 618 78.64 -30.66 -1.43
N PRO A 619 79.34 -30.84 -0.27
CA PRO A 619 79.78 -29.80 0.68
C PRO A 619 81.25 -29.35 0.50
N LEU A 620 81.66 -28.26 1.16
CA LEU A 620 83.06 -28.06 1.59
C LEU A 620 83.22 -26.92 2.63
N LEU A 621 83.97 -27.24 3.70
CA LEU A 621 84.75 -26.38 4.61
C LEU A 621 83.97 -25.42 5.54
N SER A 622 84.17 -25.36 6.86
CA SER A 622 85.30 -25.78 7.68
C SER A 622 84.87 -25.85 9.16
N LYS A 623 85.34 -26.89 9.86
CA LYS A 623 85.61 -26.84 11.31
C LYS A 623 86.67 -25.76 11.54
N TRP A 624 86.58 -24.99 12.63
CA TRP A 624 87.65 -24.69 13.59
C TRP A 624 87.13 -23.61 14.57
N LEU A 625 86.69 -24.07 15.75
CA LEU A 625 86.78 -23.34 17.00
C LEU A 625 87.80 -24.12 17.83
N PHE A 626 88.93 -23.49 18.16
CA PHE A 626 89.73 -23.57 19.39
C PHE A 626 91.10 -22.92 19.12
N GLY A 627 91.30 -21.73 19.68
CA GLY A 627 92.49 -20.89 19.51
C GLY A 627 92.12 -19.42 19.59
#